data_AF-A0A959Q090-F1
#
_entry.id   AF-A0A959Q090-F1
#
_cell.length_a   1.000
_cell.length_b   1.000
_cell.length_c   1.000
_cell.angle_alpha   90.00
_cell.angle_beta   90.00
_cell.angle_gamma   90.00
#
_symmetry.space_group_name_H-M   'P 1'
#
loop_
_entity.id
_entity.type
_entity.pdbx_description
1 polymer ?
#
loop_
_entity_poly.entity_id
_entity_poly.type
_entity_poly.pdbx_seq_one_letter_code
_entity_poly.pdbx_strand_id
1 'polypeptide(L)'
;QNESKLIIDASPNQTNSNPLIRLRNSQGDDLLWVHSDNATNTFMGFSSGVANTGVSNTFIGSFAGILNMSADYNTAVGYAALSRNRSGELNTAVGSFACRNSQSGSYNTALGYFSLYNTNGAEYNTAIGYNAGSTWNNGYNNVFVGANTDVTTTGLFNVIAMGQGTGVSASSTARFGNSATMSYGGWANWTDVSDGRYKKNIRANVPGLEFILRLEPVTYNLDVSAISRDLNENQGKEWNIEMKNAIAEKEKMLQTGFIAQEVERIAREIGFDFSGVDAPKNEKDMYGLRYAEFVVPLVKAVQKLNTALLWQNEKLSDEIEQLAIQNEAMMQRLSSLEFDLGVGEELTQIGMEKSKRILVPKLKQSHN
;
A
#
# COMPACT_ATOMS: atom_id res chain seq x y z
N GLN A 1 -22.17 40.48 48.84
CA GLN A 1 -21.85 39.20 48.18
C GLN A 1 -22.76 39.10 46.96
N ASN A 2 -22.23 39.15 45.74
CA ASN A 2 -23.05 38.90 44.54
C ASN A 2 -23.27 37.40 44.45
N GLU A 3 -24.45 36.92 44.85
CA GLU A 3 -24.79 35.51 44.71
C GLU A 3 -24.99 35.17 43.23
N SER A 4 -24.07 34.40 42.67
CA SER A 4 -24.24 33.78 41.35
C SER A 4 -25.44 32.82 41.39
N LYS A 5 -26.42 33.02 40.51
CA LYS A 5 -27.60 32.16 40.37
C LYS A 5 -27.54 31.38 39.05
N LEU A 6 -27.87 30.09 39.09
CA LEU A 6 -28.21 29.29 37.91
C LEU A 6 -29.69 29.53 37.60
N ILE A 7 -29.99 29.90 36.36
CA ILE A 7 -31.37 30.11 35.90
C ILE A 7 -31.77 28.95 35.01
N ILE A 8 -32.91 28.33 35.29
CA ILE A 8 -33.49 27.23 34.49
C ILE A 8 -34.82 27.70 33.93
N ASP A 9 -34.89 27.86 32.62
CA ASP A 9 -36.15 28.14 31.93
C ASP A 9 -36.67 26.86 31.29
N ALA A 10 -37.96 26.56 31.50
CA ALA A 10 -38.66 25.51 30.80
C ALA A 10 -39.77 26.12 29.93
N SER A 11 -39.86 25.71 28.65
CA SER A 11 -40.88 26.21 27.73
C SER A 11 -41.80 25.08 27.25
N PRO A 12 -43.12 25.13 27.54
CA PRO A 12 -44.06 24.12 27.04
C PRO A 12 -44.29 24.23 25.53
N ASN A 13 -44.02 25.41 24.93
CA ASN A 13 -44.15 25.68 23.50
C ASN A 13 -42.76 25.64 22.83
N GLN A 14 -42.10 24.49 22.91
CA GLN A 14 -40.76 24.34 22.36
C GLN A 14 -40.76 24.43 20.82
N THR A 15 -39.66 24.97 20.28
CA THR A 15 -39.28 24.90 18.86
C THR A 15 -37.77 24.71 18.79
N ASN A 16 -37.20 24.41 17.61
CA ASN A 16 -35.74 24.31 17.49
C ASN A 16 -34.99 25.61 17.84
N SER A 17 -35.65 26.77 17.71
CA SER A 17 -35.14 28.08 18.16
C SER A 17 -35.61 28.50 19.56
N ASN A 18 -36.52 27.74 20.17
CA ASN A 18 -37.01 27.93 21.53
C ASN A 18 -36.96 26.60 22.29
N PRO A 19 -35.79 26.20 22.82
CA PRO A 19 -35.59 24.89 23.42
C PRO A 19 -36.50 24.63 24.63
N LEU A 20 -36.78 23.36 24.88
CA LEU A 20 -37.56 22.90 26.04
C LEU A 20 -36.97 23.36 27.36
N ILE A 21 -35.64 23.24 27.52
CA ILE A 21 -34.91 23.66 28.72
C ILE A 21 -33.73 24.54 28.31
N ARG A 22 -33.57 25.69 28.98
CA ARG A 22 -32.38 26.54 28.93
C ARG A 22 -31.74 26.63 30.30
N LEU A 23 -30.46 26.31 30.40
CA LEU A 23 -29.63 26.63 31.55
C LEU A 23 -28.88 27.93 31.24
N ARG A 24 -29.01 28.93 32.10
CA ARG A 24 -28.45 30.27 31.90
C ARG A 24 -27.62 30.73 33.10
N ASN A 25 -26.62 31.55 32.84
CA ASN A 25 -25.82 32.18 33.90
C ASN A 25 -26.61 33.31 34.61
N SER A 26 -26.01 33.93 35.62
CA SER A 26 -26.63 35.04 36.38
C SER A 26 -26.84 36.32 35.56
N GLN A 27 -26.18 36.45 34.40
CA GLN A 27 -26.37 37.56 33.45
C GLN A 27 -27.48 37.26 32.42
N GLY A 28 -28.00 36.03 32.40
CA GLY A 28 -29.03 35.60 31.46
C GLY A 28 -28.48 34.99 30.16
N ASP A 29 -27.17 34.79 30.03
CA ASP A 29 -26.58 34.13 28.86
C ASP A 29 -26.88 32.64 28.88
N ASP A 30 -27.28 32.11 27.71
CA ASP A 30 -27.53 30.69 27.52
C ASP A 30 -26.22 29.87 27.60
N LEU A 31 -26.19 28.91 28.52
CA LEU A 31 -25.07 27.98 28.71
C LEU A 31 -25.33 26.64 28.04
N LEU A 32 -26.56 26.13 28.16
CA LEU A 32 -26.97 24.85 27.62
C LEU A 32 -28.42 24.88 27.20
N TRP A 33 -28.71 24.35 26.01
CA TRP A 33 -30.05 24.04 25.55
C TRP A 33 -30.26 22.53 25.60
N VAL A 34 -31.46 22.09 25.97
CA VAL A 34 -31.90 20.70 25.84
C VAL A 34 -33.29 20.72 25.21
N HIS A 35 -33.45 20.09 24.05
CA HIS A 35 -34.72 20.10 23.32
C HIS A 35 -34.82 18.98 22.27
N SER A 36 -35.99 18.89 21.66
CA SER A 36 -36.24 18.09 20.47
C SER A 36 -37.48 18.60 19.72
N ASP A 37 -37.47 18.53 18.39
CA ASP A 37 -38.62 18.87 17.52
C ASP A 37 -39.55 17.68 17.24
N ASN A 38 -39.14 16.45 17.54
CA ASN A 38 -39.96 15.25 17.39
C ASN A 38 -39.53 14.11 18.34
N ALA A 39 -40.24 12.99 18.35
CA ALA A 39 -39.97 11.89 19.28
C ALA A 39 -38.63 11.17 19.06
N THR A 40 -37.97 11.39 17.92
CA THR A 40 -36.78 10.65 17.50
C THR A 40 -35.50 11.47 17.54
N ASN A 41 -35.60 12.78 17.67
CA ASN A 41 -34.44 13.66 17.75
C ASN A 41 -34.00 13.89 19.20
N THR A 42 -32.71 14.13 19.40
CA THR A 42 -32.12 14.53 20.69
C THR A 42 -31.14 15.66 20.48
N PHE A 43 -31.43 16.84 21.02
CA PHE A 43 -30.58 18.02 20.89
C PHE A 43 -30.13 18.54 22.25
N MET A 44 -28.82 18.67 22.44
CA MET A 44 -28.20 19.15 23.67
C MET A 44 -26.98 20.02 23.37
N GLY A 45 -26.99 21.29 23.74
CA GLY A 45 -25.91 22.23 23.42
C GLY A 45 -26.45 23.54 22.87
N PHE A 46 -25.73 24.65 23.12
CA PHE A 46 -26.15 25.96 22.64
C PHE A 46 -26.33 25.96 21.11
N SER A 47 -27.53 26.33 20.65
CA SER A 47 -27.89 26.32 19.23
C SER A 47 -27.68 24.98 18.50
N SER A 48 -27.76 23.85 19.19
CA SER A 48 -27.79 22.53 18.56
C SER A 48 -29.12 22.30 17.82
N GLY A 49 -29.06 21.78 16.59
CA GLY A 49 -30.26 21.40 15.81
C GLY A 49 -31.24 22.53 15.43
N VAL A 50 -30.84 23.81 15.50
CA VAL A 50 -31.79 24.94 15.34
C VAL A 50 -32.52 24.96 14.00
N ALA A 51 -31.86 24.58 12.91
CA ALA A 51 -32.48 24.53 11.59
C ALA A 51 -33.04 23.13 11.21
N ASN A 52 -32.97 22.16 12.12
CA ASN A 52 -33.33 20.77 11.84
C ASN A 52 -34.77 20.65 11.33
N THR A 53 -34.96 19.91 10.25
CA THR A 53 -36.27 19.44 9.78
C THR A 53 -36.32 17.92 9.56
N GLY A 54 -35.19 17.22 9.73
CA GLY A 54 -35.09 15.76 9.61
C GLY A 54 -35.42 15.02 10.91
N VAL A 55 -35.40 13.69 10.85
CA VAL A 55 -35.76 12.79 11.96
C VAL A 55 -34.60 11.88 12.38
N SER A 56 -34.70 11.29 13.56
CA SER A 56 -33.73 10.34 14.13
C SER A 56 -32.29 10.86 14.24
N ASN A 57 -32.13 12.15 14.57
CA ASN A 57 -30.85 12.84 14.73
C ASN A 57 -30.46 13.00 16.20
N THR A 58 -29.18 12.79 16.52
CA THR A 58 -28.61 13.07 17.84
C THR A 58 -27.54 14.16 17.73
N PHE A 59 -27.81 15.36 18.22
CA PHE A 59 -26.86 16.48 18.21
C PHE A 59 -26.50 16.92 19.63
N ILE A 60 -25.26 16.66 20.04
CA ILE A 60 -24.75 16.96 21.37
C ILE A 60 -23.49 17.82 21.25
N GLY A 61 -23.58 19.09 21.64
CA GLY A 61 -22.49 20.07 21.58
C GLY A 61 -22.98 21.41 21.02
N SER A 62 -22.31 22.50 21.39
CA SER A 62 -22.66 23.82 20.86
C SER A 62 -22.51 23.84 19.33
N PHE A 63 -23.55 24.32 18.65
CA PHE A 63 -23.66 24.35 17.19
C PHE A 63 -23.64 22.98 16.48
N ALA A 64 -23.78 21.86 17.21
CA ALA A 64 -23.89 20.54 16.60
C ALA A 64 -25.15 20.48 15.72
N GLY A 65 -24.99 20.07 14.46
CA GLY A 65 -26.10 19.97 13.50
C GLY A 65 -26.90 21.27 13.26
N ILE A 66 -26.33 22.45 13.55
CA ILE A 66 -27.08 23.73 13.54
C ILE A 66 -27.79 24.02 12.22
N LEU A 67 -27.18 23.68 11.08
CA LEU A 67 -27.77 23.88 9.75
C LEU A 67 -28.29 22.59 9.09
N ASN A 68 -28.49 21.51 9.86
CA ASN A 68 -29.15 20.29 9.37
C ASN A 68 -30.53 20.67 8.84
N MET A 69 -30.88 20.40 7.58
CA MET A 69 -32.23 20.69 7.07
C MET A 69 -33.02 19.40 6.98
N SER A 70 -33.08 18.74 5.82
CA SER A 70 -33.90 17.54 5.59
C SER A 70 -33.14 16.23 5.84
N ALA A 71 -32.04 16.29 6.57
CA ALA A 71 -31.12 15.17 6.73
C ALA A 71 -31.49 14.30 7.95
N ASP A 72 -31.66 13.01 7.72
CA ASP A 72 -32.09 12.04 8.71
C ASP A 72 -30.93 11.16 9.22
N TYR A 73 -31.12 10.55 10.39
CA TYR A 73 -30.25 9.51 10.96
C TYR A 73 -28.79 9.92 11.20
N ASN A 74 -28.55 11.18 11.59
CA ASN A 74 -27.20 11.67 11.87
C ASN A 74 -26.88 11.70 13.36
N THR A 75 -25.64 11.35 13.72
CA THR A 75 -25.09 11.54 15.07
C THR A 75 -23.99 12.58 15.01
N ALA A 76 -24.13 13.69 15.73
CA ALA A 76 -23.13 14.75 15.87
C ALA A 76 -22.82 14.99 17.35
N VAL A 77 -21.61 14.67 17.80
CA VAL A 77 -21.17 14.87 19.19
C VAL A 77 -19.89 15.69 19.20
N GLY A 78 -19.97 16.95 19.61
CA GLY A 78 -18.84 17.89 19.67
C GLY A 78 -19.20 19.30 19.21
N TYR A 79 -18.30 20.24 19.45
CA TYR A 79 -18.49 21.62 19.02
C TYR A 79 -18.55 21.70 17.49
N ALA A 80 -19.66 22.21 16.95
CA ALA A 80 -19.90 22.39 15.52
C ALA A 80 -19.73 21.12 14.65
N ALA A 81 -19.87 19.92 15.23
CA ALA A 81 -19.94 18.66 14.49
C ALA A 81 -21.17 18.67 13.57
N LEU A 82 -21.02 18.26 12.29
CA LEU A 82 -22.07 18.32 11.26
C LEU A 82 -22.78 19.68 11.11
N SER A 83 -22.14 20.78 11.54
CA SER A 83 -22.79 22.11 11.60
C SER A 83 -23.26 22.67 10.26
N ARG A 84 -22.76 22.15 9.12
CA ARG A 84 -23.18 22.56 7.77
C ARG A 84 -23.63 21.36 6.90
N ASN A 85 -24.24 20.36 7.52
CA ASN A 85 -24.97 19.32 6.80
C ASN A 85 -26.30 19.87 6.29
N ARG A 86 -26.68 19.75 5.01
CA ARG A 86 -28.00 20.20 4.53
C ARG A 86 -28.95 19.03 4.26
N SER A 87 -28.47 18.01 3.55
CA SER A 87 -29.26 16.85 3.12
C SER A 87 -28.49 15.52 3.21
N GLY A 88 -27.31 15.49 3.82
CA GLY A 88 -26.52 14.28 4.00
C GLY A 88 -27.06 13.42 5.13
N GLU A 89 -27.29 12.14 4.89
CA GLU A 89 -27.93 11.23 5.85
C GLU A 89 -26.94 10.21 6.39
N LEU A 90 -27.29 9.58 7.51
CA LEU A 90 -26.56 8.43 8.05
C LEU A 90 -25.08 8.72 8.33
N ASN A 91 -24.75 9.93 8.77
CA ASN A 91 -23.40 10.30 9.18
C ASN A 91 -23.21 10.18 10.70
N THR A 92 -22.04 9.70 11.10
CA THR A 92 -21.58 9.73 12.51
C THR A 92 -20.38 10.65 12.61
N ALA A 93 -20.49 11.72 13.41
CA ALA A 93 -19.45 12.73 13.59
C ALA A 93 -19.21 12.97 15.08
N VAL A 94 -18.08 12.52 15.59
CA VAL A 94 -17.71 12.62 17.01
C VAL A 94 -16.37 13.35 17.12
N GLY A 95 -16.39 14.56 17.65
CA GLY A 95 -15.24 15.46 17.76
C GLY A 95 -15.59 16.87 17.27
N SER A 96 -14.87 17.88 17.78
CA SER A 96 -15.10 19.26 17.34
C SER A 96 -14.76 19.39 15.85
N PHE A 97 -15.69 19.99 15.10
CA PHE A 97 -15.63 20.14 13.64
C PHE A 97 -15.53 18.82 12.83
N ALA A 98 -15.85 17.67 13.41
CA ALA A 98 -15.99 16.42 12.67
C ALA A 98 -17.13 16.56 11.64
N CYS A 99 -16.89 16.15 10.39
CA CYS A 99 -17.83 16.31 9.27
C CYS A 99 -18.45 17.71 9.17
N ARG A 100 -17.69 18.78 9.45
CA ARG A 100 -18.27 20.13 9.55
C ARG A 100 -19.01 20.54 8.28
N ASN A 101 -18.44 20.29 7.11
CA ASN A 101 -18.97 20.69 5.80
C ASN A 101 -19.46 19.49 4.98
N SER A 102 -20.60 18.91 5.36
CA SER A 102 -21.21 17.75 4.67
C SER A 102 -22.51 18.14 3.96
N GLN A 103 -22.52 19.12 3.05
CA GLN A 103 -23.81 19.66 2.53
C GLN A 103 -24.75 18.57 1.99
N SER A 104 -24.24 17.59 1.23
CA SER A 104 -25.01 16.46 0.69
C SER A 104 -24.35 15.09 0.87
N GLY A 105 -23.26 14.98 1.63
CA GLY A 105 -22.52 13.73 1.81
C GLY A 105 -23.17 12.80 2.82
N SER A 106 -23.35 11.53 2.47
CA SER A 106 -24.03 10.52 3.30
C SER A 106 -23.12 9.35 3.65
N TYR A 107 -23.49 8.57 4.67
CA TYR A 107 -22.78 7.35 5.06
C TYR A 107 -21.32 7.56 5.51
N ASN A 108 -20.99 8.70 6.11
CA ASN A 108 -19.64 8.99 6.59
C ASN A 108 -19.50 8.76 8.10
N THR A 109 -18.37 8.20 8.52
CA THR A 109 -17.98 8.08 9.93
C THR A 109 -16.73 8.90 10.20
N ALA A 110 -16.81 9.87 11.11
CA ALA A 110 -15.73 10.77 11.49
C ALA A 110 -15.56 10.78 13.00
N LEU A 111 -14.42 10.29 13.49
CA LEU A 111 -14.08 10.25 14.91
C LEU A 111 -12.76 10.99 15.14
N GLY A 112 -12.83 12.19 15.71
CA GLY A 112 -11.67 13.03 16.04
C GLY A 112 -11.89 14.50 15.67
N TYR A 113 -11.09 15.38 16.28
CA TYR A 113 -11.07 16.81 15.93
C TYR A 113 -10.75 16.98 14.45
N PHE A 114 -11.61 17.69 13.71
CA PHE A 114 -11.41 18.00 12.28
C PHE A 114 -11.35 16.77 11.35
N SER A 115 -11.82 15.61 11.81
CA SER A 115 -11.93 14.41 10.97
C SER A 115 -13.03 14.59 9.90
N LEU A 116 -12.74 14.20 8.65
CA LEU A 116 -13.63 14.42 7.49
C LEU A 116 -14.19 15.84 7.40
N TYR A 117 -13.40 16.86 7.76
CA TYR A 117 -13.86 18.24 7.89
C TYR A 117 -14.64 18.77 6.67
N ASN A 118 -14.26 18.33 5.47
CA ASN A 118 -14.91 18.71 4.23
C ASN A 118 -15.35 17.48 3.40
N THR A 119 -16.64 17.18 3.45
CA THR A 119 -17.27 16.01 2.82
C THR A 119 -18.43 16.41 1.91
N ASN A 120 -18.34 17.57 1.26
CA ASN A 120 -19.39 18.01 0.35
C ASN A 120 -19.55 17.02 -0.83
N GLY A 121 -20.67 16.29 -0.88
CA GLY A 121 -20.93 15.23 -1.85
C GLY A 121 -20.11 13.94 -1.69
N ALA A 122 -19.30 13.85 -0.63
CA ALA A 122 -18.46 12.69 -0.35
C ALA A 122 -19.26 11.64 0.45
N GLU A 123 -19.13 10.36 0.10
CA GLU A 123 -19.92 9.29 0.70
C GLU A 123 -19.09 8.06 1.05
N TYR A 124 -19.56 7.26 2.01
CA TYR A 124 -18.93 5.99 2.40
C TYR A 124 -17.49 6.15 2.90
N ASN A 125 -17.16 7.27 3.54
CA ASN A 125 -15.83 7.48 4.10
C ASN A 125 -15.79 7.19 5.60
N THR A 126 -14.71 6.58 6.06
CA THR A 126 -14.41 6.42 7.49
C THR A 126 -13.11 7.15 7.80
N ALA A 127 -13.13 8.11 8.73
CA ALA A 127 -11.93 8.71 9.28
C ALA A 127 -11.89 8.65 10.81
N ILE A 128 -10.77 8.20 11.34
CA ILE A 128 -10.53 8.07 12.78
C ILE A 128 -9.17 8.69 13.10
N GLY A 129 -9.16 9.80 13.83
CA GLY A 129 -7.96 10.52 14.24
C GLY A 129 -8.10 12.04 14.18
N TYR A 130 -7.14 12.74 14.78
CA TYR A 130 -6.98 14.19 14.62
C TYR A 130 -6.72 14.52 13.15
N ASN A 131 -7.55 15.37 12.56
CA ASN A 131 -7.38 15.86 11.18
C ASN A 131 -7.29 14.74 10.12
N ALA A 132 -7.92 13.58 10.38
CA ALA A 132 -7.93 12.46 9.45
C ALA A 132 -8.90 12.74 8.28
N GLY A 133 -8.42 12.65 7.04
CA GLY A 133 -9.20 12.94 5.83
C GLY A 133 -9.76 14.37 5.81
N SER A 134 -8.99 15.37 6.24
CA SER A 134 -9.50 16.74 6.44
C SER A 134 -9.69 17.57 5.15
N THR A 135 -9.17 17.08 4.03
CA THR A 135 -8.99 17.81 2.77
C THR A 135 -10.25 17.95 1.93
N TRP A 136 -10.11 18.65 0.81
CA TRP A 136 -11.21 19.09 -0.05
C TRP A 136 -11.87 17.92 -0.77
N ASN A 137 -13.11 17.58 -0.40
CA ASN A 137 -13.92 16.56 -1.04
C ASN A 137 -13.20 15.20 -1.12
N ASN A 138 -13.31 14.42 -0.05
CA ASN A 138 -12.68 13.11 0.05
C ASN A 138 -13.22 12.05 -0.93
N GLY A 139 -14.16 12.37 -1.83
CA GLY A 139 -14.72 11.39 -2.76
C GLY A 139 -15.43 10.24 -2.05
N TYR A 140 -15.19 8.99 -2.47
CA TYR A 140 -16.03 7.85 -2.12
C TYR A 140 -15.25 6.62 -1.63
N ASN A 141 -15.79 5.91 -0.63
CA ASN A 141 -15.26 4.60 -0.20
C ASN A 141 -13.81 4.65 0.31
N ASN A 142 -13.48 5.62 1.17
CA ASN A 142 -12.13 5.76 1.71
C ASN A 142 -12.05 5.48 3.22
N VAL A 143 -10.90 4.98 3.65
CA VAL A 143 -10.59 4.68 5.05
C VAL A 143 -9.33 5.45 5.45
N PHE A 144 -9.47 6.34 6.43
CA PHE A 144 -8.40 7.17 7.00
C PHE A 144 -8.26 6.86 8.49
N VAL A 145 -7.16 6.24 8.91
CA VAL A 145 -6.96 5.89 10.32
C VAL A 145 -5.60 6.38 10.79
N GLY A 146 -5.61 7.35 11.70
CA GLY A 146 -4.41 7.96 12.25
C GLY A 146 -4.42 9.48 12.14
N ALA A 147 -3.63 10.13 12.99
CA ALA A 147 -3.55 11.59 13.02
C ALA A 147 -2.90 12.12 11.74
N ASN A 148 -3.50 13.16 11.15
CA ASN A 148 -3.04 13.81 9.93
C ASN A 148 -2.92 12.85 8.73
N THR A 149 -3.68 11.75 8.71
CA THR A 149 -3.88 11.00 7.46
C THR A 149 -4.60 11.92 6.48
N ASP A 150 -4.04 12.08 5.27
CA ASP A 150 -4.57 13.10 4.36
C ASP A 150 -4.56 12.64 2.90
N VAL A 151 -5.59 13.07 2.17
CA VAL A 151 -5.59 13.00 0.71
C VAL A 151 -4.98 14.27 0.17
N THR A 152 -3.91 14.11 -0.61
CA THR A 152 -3.14 15.25 -1.16
C THR A 152 -3.81 15.89 -2.38
N THR A 153 -4.99 15.39 -2.76
CA THR A 153 -5.82 15.81 -3.90
C THR A 153 -7.30 15.51 -3.63
N THR A 154 -8.19 16.08 -4.44
CA THR A 154 -9.65 15.99 -4.27
C THR A 154 -10.25 14.83 -5.05
N GLY A 155 -11.34 14.24 -4.55
CA GLY A 155 -12.16 13.26 -5.28
C GLY A 155 -11.55 11.86 -5.36
N LEU A 156 -10.66 11.50 -4.44
CA LEU A 156 -10.11 10.15 -4.39
C LEU A 156 -11.19 9.13 -4.00
N PHE A 157 -11.05 7.91 -4.49
CA PHE A 157 -11.94 6.81 -4.13
C PHE A 157 -11.19 5.51 -3.91
N ASN A 158 -11.76 4.62 -3.10
CA ASN A 158 -11.18 3.31 -2.80
C ASN A 158 -9.75 3.42 -2.21
N VAL A 159 -9.54 4.37 -1.30
CA VAL A 159 -8.26 4.59 -0.62
C VAL A 159 -8.29 3.98 0.78
N ILE A 160 -7.18 3.32 1.15
CA ILE A 160 -6.87 2.98 2.55
C ILE A 160 -5.59 3.71 2.95
N ALA A 161 -5.69 4.64 3.90
CA ALA A 161 -4.55 5.34 4.48
C ALA A 161 -4.53 5.10 5.99
N MET A 162 -3.50 4.42 6.49
CA MET A 162 -3.41 4.07 7.91
C MET A 162 -2.03 4.39 8.48
N GLY A 163 -1.97 5.19 9.53
CA GLY A 163 -0.73 5.65 10.16
C GLY A 163 -0.76 7.15 10.45
N GLN A 164 0.24 7.66 11.16
CA GLN A 164 0.35 9.11 11.35
C GLN A 164 0.94 9.74 10.09
N GLY A 165 0.28 10.76 9.53
CA GLY A 165 0.81 11.52 8.39
C GLY A 165 0.83 10.73 7.08
N THR A 166 0.10 9.62 6.99
CA THR A 166 0.03 8.81 5.76
C THR A 166 -0.65 9.62 4.66
N GLY A 167 0.11 9.99 3.63
CA GLY A 167 -0.38 10.73 2.47
C GLY A 167 -0.73 9.82 1.29
N VAL A 168 -1.88 10.04 0.67
CA VAL A 168 -2.32 9.36 -0.55
C VAL A 168 -2.68 10.36 -1.65
N SER A 169 -2.27 10.07 -2.88
CA SER A 169 -2.37 10.95 -4.06
C SER A 169 -3.15 10.32 -5.21
N ALA A 170 -3.56 9.06 -5.11
CA ALA A 170 -4.26 8.34 -6.17
C ALA A 170 -5.33 7.38 -5.63
N SER A 171 -6.42 7.23 -6.38
CA SER A 171 -7.53 6.31 -6.09
C SER A 171 -7.09 4.84 -6.19
N SER A 172 -7.83 3.94 -5.54
CA SER A 172 -7.55 2.49 -5.54
C SER A 172 -6.15 2.15 -5.04
N THR A 173 -5.73 2.79 -3.96
CA THR A 173 -4.43 2.53 -3.32
C THR A 173 -4.58 2.30 -1.82
N ALA A 174 -3.70 1.46 -1.28
CA ALA A 174 -3.56 1.28 0.16
C ALA A 174 -2.14 1.67 0.57
N ARG A 175 -2.02 2.59 1.55
CA ARG A 175 -0.75 2.98 2.16
C ARG A 175 -0.84 2.83 3.67
N PHE A 176 0.18 2.20 4.24
CA PHE A 176 0.30 1.95 5.67
C PHE A 176 1.59 2.59 6.18
N GLY A 177 1.54 3.30 7.30
CA GLY A 177 2.67 4.02 7.86
C GLY A 177 3.04 5.28 7.09
N ASN A 178 4.27 5.72 7.31
CA ASN A 178 4.88 6.93 6.76
C ASN A 178 6.36 6.68 6.45
N SER A 179 7.08 7.70 5.97
CA SER A 179 8.48 7.63 5.59
C SER A 179 9.40 7.10 6.70
N ALA A 180 9.04 7.26 7.97
CA ALA A 180 9.80 6.76 9.12
C ALA A 180 9.51 5.29 9.48
N THR A 181 8.51 4.65 8.88
CA THR A 181 8.16 3.25 9.18
C THR A 181 9.28 2.30 8.79
N MET A 182 9.76 1.45 9.72
CA MET A 182 10.93 0.58 9.51
C MET A 182 10.58 -0.87 9.19
N SER A 183 9.45 -1.36 9.69
CA SER A 183 9.08 -2.78 9.55
C SER A 183 7.57 -2.92 9.62
N TYR A 184 7.04 -3.85 8.83
CA TYR A 184 5.68 -4.36 8.97
C TYR A 184 5.80 -5.81 9.45
N GLY A 185 5.40 -6.04 10.70
CA GLY A 185 5.43 -7.38 11.30
C GLY A 185 4.17 -8.17 10.99
N GLY A 186 4.30 -9.50 10.92
CA GLY A 186 3.19 -10.42 10.77
C GLY A 186 3.62 -11.87 10.98
N TRP A 187 2.66 -12.75 11.26
CA TRP A 187 2.88 -14.21 11.34
C TRP A 187 2.56 -14.94 10.03
N ALA A 188 2.08 -14.22 9.01
CA ALA A 188 1.73 -14.74 7.69
C ALA A 188 2.06 -13.71 6.59
N ASN A 189 2.27 -14.20 5.37
CA ASN A 189 2.56 -13.38 4.20
C ASN A 189 1.28 -12.76 3.60
N TRP A 190 1.46 -11.74 2.76
CA TRP A 190 0.39 -11.19 1.92
C TRP A 190 -0.03 -12.20 0.86
N THR A 191 -1.34 -12.43 0.75
CA THR A 191 -1.93 -13.36 -0.23
C THR A 191 -2.66 -12.57 -1.31
N ASP A 192 -2.26 -12.75 -2.55
CA ASP A 192 -2.94 -12.20 -3.71
C ASP A 192 -3.90 -13.22 -4.33
N VAL A 193 -5.06 -12.76 -4.79
CA VAL A 193 -6.02 -13.60 -5.50
C VAL A 193 -5.41 -14.04 -6.84
N SER A 194 -5.16 -15.33 -7.00
CA SER A 194 -4.50 -15.90 -8.18
C SER A 194 -5.27 -17.09 -8.79
N ASP A 195 -6.56 -17.20 -8.48
CA ASP A 195 -7.43 -18.28 -8.96
C ASP A 195 -7.61 -18.24 -10.48
N GLY A 196 -7.42 -19.38 -11.15
CA GLY A 196 -7.51 -19.51 -12.61
C GLY A 196 -8.88 -19.13 -13.18
N ARG A 197 -9.95 -19.24 -12.40
CA ARG A 197 -11.32 -18.86 -12.81
C ARG A 197 -11.45 -17.38 -13.14
N TYR A 198 -10.61 -16.54 -12.52
CA TYR A 198 -10.65 -15.09 -12.66
C TYR A 198 -9.51 -14.54 -13.53
N LYS A 199 -8.72 -15.41 -14.18
CA LYS A 199 -7.67 -15.03 -15.13
C LYS A 199 -8.20 -15.09 -16.56
N LYS A 200 -7.94 -14.04 -17.35
CA LYS A 200 -8.30 -13.94 -18.77
C LYS A 200 -7.03 -13.80 -19.61
N ASN A 201 -7.07 -14.24 -20.87
CA ASN A 201 -5.97 -14.11 -21.83
C ASN A 201 -4.62 -14.70 -21.34
N ILE A 202 -4.66 -15.86 -20.68
CA ILE A 202 -3.47 -16.53 -20.14
C ILE A 202 -2.51 -16.92 -21.27
N ARG A 203 -1.26 -16.47 -21.21
CA ARG A 203 -0.19 -16.75 -22.18
C ARG A 203 1.12 -17.08 -21.44
N ALA A 204 1.97 -17.91 -22.03
CA ALA A 204 3.25 -18.35 -21.47
C ALA A 204 4.45 -17.53 -22.00
N ASN A 205 4.37 -16.20 -21.95
CA ASN A 205 5.30 -15.28 -22.62
C ASN A 205 6.14 -14.41 -21.66
N VAL A 206 6.46 -14.91 -20.47
CA VAL A 206 7.34 -14.19 -19.52
C VAL A 206 8.78 -14.15 -20.08
N PRO A 207 9.47 -12.99 -20.13
CA PRO A 207 10.79 -12.89 -20.76
C PRO A 207 11.89 -13.72 -20.08
N GLY A 208 11.85 -13.85 -18.75
CA GLY A 208 12.84 -14.59 -17.98
C GLY A 208 14.24 -13.99 -18.09
N LEU A 209 15.19 -14.76 -18.66
CA LEU A 209 16.62 -14.40 -18.70
C LEU A 209 16.91 -13.07 -19.40
N GLU A 210 16.16 -12.75 -20.47
CA GLU A 210 16.33 -11.48 -21.21
C GLU A 210 16.04 -10.24 -20.36
N PHE A 211 15.12 -10.36 -19.40
CA PHE A 211 14.80 -9.30 -18.45
C PHE A 211 15.80 -9.30 -17.29
N ILE A 212 15.99 -10.45 -16.63
CA ILE A 212 16.79 -10.56 -15.41
C ILE A 212 18.26 -10.17 -15.62
N LEU A 213 18.87 -10.53 -16.76
CA LEU A 213 20.28 -10.20 -17.02
C LEU A 213 20.55 -8.70 -17.27
N ARG A 214 19.51 -7.90 -17.52
CA ARG A 214 19.65 -6.46 -17.74
C ARG A 214 19.45 -5.64 -16.46
N LEU A 215 18.92 -6.25 -15.40
CA LEU A 215 18.70 -5.58 -14.14
C LEU A 215 20.03 -5.37 -13.41
N GLU A 216 20.21 -4.17 -12.85
CA GLU A 216 21.40 -3.80 -12.07
C GLU A 216 21.04 -3.68 -10.57
N PRO A 217 21.42 -4.65 -9.73
CA PRO A 217 21.27 -4.52 -8.28
C PRO A 217 22.20 -3.44 -7.72
N VAL A 218 21.67 -2.61 -6.83
CA VAL A 218 22.39 -1.51 -6.19
C VAL A 218 22.30 -1.61 -4.67
N THR A 219 23.20 -0.90 -3.98
CA THR A 219 23.08 -0.62 -2.55
C THR A 219 22.91 0.89 -2.34
N TYR A 220 22.11 1.28 -1.35
CA TYR A 220 21.80 2.68 -1.11
C TYR A 220 21.38 2.94 0.34
N ASN A 221 21.52 4.18 0.77
CA ASN A 221 20.91 4.73 1.97
C ASN A 221 19.69 5.56 1.55
N LEU A 222 18.54 5.34 2.17
CA LEU A 222 17.32 6.06 1.83
C LEU A 222 17.32 7.44 2.50
N ASP A 223 17.13 8.52 1.73
CA ASP A 223 16.94 9.87 2.28
C ASP A 223 15.49 10.05 2.73
N VAL A 224 15.22 9.64 3.97
CA VAL A 224 13.89 9.68 4.59
C VAL A 224 13.48 11.12 4.85
N SER A 225 14.44 11.99 5.18
CA SER A 225 14.21 13.40 5.44
C SER A 225 13.73 14.15 4.20
N ALA A 226 14.25 13.84 3.00
CA ALA A 226 13.73 14.35 1.74
C ALA A 226 12.29 13.86 1.48
N ILE A 227 12.03 12.56 1.63
CA ILE A 227 10.70 11.97 1.43
C ILE A 227 9.67 12.61 2.37
N SER A 228 9.98 12.73 3.65
CA SER A 228 9.07 13.30 4.66
C SER A 228 8.72 14.76 4.35
N ARG A 229 9.70 15.54 3.83
CA ARG A 229 9.47 16.92 3.38
C ARG A 229 8.55 16.96 2.16
N ASP A 230 8.80 16.14 1.15
CA ASP A 230 8.01 16.10 -0.08
C ASP A 230 6.56 15.64 0.18
N LEU A 231 6.39 14.70 1.11
CA LEU A 231 5.08 14.20 1.54
C LEU A 231 4.37 15.12 2.56
N ASN A 232 5.06 16.14 3.07
CA ASN A 232 4.56 17.05 4.10
C ASN A 232 3.94 16.33 5.32
N GLU A 233 4.57 15.24 5.78
CA GLU A 233 3.99 14.31 6.78
C GLU A 233 3.73 14.95 8.16
N ASN A 234 4.44 16.04 8.46
CA ASN A 234 4.28 16.81 9.69
C ASN A 234 3.66 18.20 9.46
N GLN A 235 3.03 18.43 8.30
CA GLN A 235 2.32 19.67 7.99
C GLN A 235 3.20 20.93 8.18
N GLY A 236 4.45 20.87 7.74
CA GLY A 236 5.43 21.96 7.88
C GLY A 236 5.96 22.19 9.30
N LYS A 237 5.59 21.36 10.29
CA LYS A 237 6.15 21.42 11.64
C LYS A 237 7.48 20.68 11.73
N GLU A 238 8.34 21.09 12.66
CA GLU A 238 9.52 20.31 12.99
C GLU A 238 9.15 19.04 13.75
N TRP A 239 9.81 17.94 13.39
CA TRP A 239 9.77 16.69 14.15
C TRP A 239 10.38 16.88 15.54
N ASN A 240 9.85 16.17 16.54
CA ASN A 240 10.48 16.12 17.86
C ASN A 240 11.84 15.40 17.80
N ILE A 241 12.62 15.50 18.88
CA ILE A 241 13.98 14.96 18.92
C ILE A 241 14.00 13.44 18.76
N GLU A 242 13.02 12.73 19.32
CA GLU A 242 12.90 11.28 19.22
C GLU A 242 12.68 10.84 17.77
N MET A 243 11.80 11.52 17.04
CA MET A 243 11.55 11.23 15.63
C MET A 243 12.74 11.60 14.75
N LYS A 244 13.40 12.74 15.00
CA LYS A 244 14.64 13.12 14.28
C LYS A 244 15.72 12.05 14.45
N ASN A 245 15.88 11.53 15.68
CA ASN A 245 16.83 10.46 15.95
C ASN A 245 16.44 9.15 15.24
N ALA A 246 15.15 8.78 15.26
CA ALA A 246 14.66 7.59 14.57
C ALA A 246 14.88 7.66 13.04
N ILE A 247 14.61 8.82 12.44
CA ILE A 247 14.89 9.08 11.01
C ILE A 247 16.39 8.97 10.74
N ALA A 248 17.24 9.60 11.56
CA ALA A 248 18.69 9.56 11.39
C ALA A 248 19.26 8.13 11.50
N GLU A 249 18.73 7.29 12.38
CA GLU A 249 19.11 5.86 12.44
C GLU A 249 18.65 5.10 11.20
N LYS A 250 17.45 5.39 10.69
CA LYS A 250 16.95 4.77 9.45
C LYS A 250 17.79 5.15 8.24
N GLU A 251 18.21 6.41 8.11
CA GLU A 251 19.04 6.87 6.99
C GLU A 251 20.43 6.23 6.98
N LYS A 252 20.94 5.77 8.13
CA LYS A 252 22.21 5.01 8.22
C LYS A 252 22.09 3.57 7.72
N MET A 253 20.88 3.02 7.61
CA MET A 253 20.69 1.64 7.18
C MET A 253 21.02 1.47 5.70
N LEU A 254 22.05 0.66 5.40
CA LEU A 254 22.36 0.26 4.04
C LEU A 254 21.31 -0.73 3.54
N GLN A 255 20.66 -0.39 2.44
CA GLN A 255 19.67 -1.22 1.77
C GLN A 255 20.22 -1.78 0.46
N THR A 256 19.63 -2.87 -0.02
CA THR A 256 19.93 -3.47 -1.31
C THR A 256 18.66 -3.53 -2.14
N GLY A 257 18.76 -3.30 -3.45
CA GLY A 257 17.56 -3.24 -4.29
C GLY A 257 17.83 -2.83 -5.73
N PHE A 258 16.81 -2.29 -6.37
CA PHE A 258 16.86 -1.76 -7.74
C PHE A 258 16.30 -0.34 -7.80
N ILE A 259 16.74 0.43 -8.79
CA ILE A 259 16.15 1.74 -9.11
C ILE A 259 14.91 1.51 -9.97
N ALA A 260 13.74 1.91 -9.48
CA ALA A 260 12.44 1.60 -10.11
C ALA A 260 12.33 2.13 -11.56
N GLN A 261 12.84 3.33 -11.82
CA GLN A 261 12.85 3.97 -13.13
C GLN A 261 13.67 3.15 -14.15
N GLU A 262 14.78 2.56 -13.69
CA GLU A 262 15.61 1.71 -14.53
C GLU A 262 14.94 0.38 -14.85
N VAL A 263 14.30 -0.24 -13.85
CA VAL A 263 13.48 -1.45 -14.06
C VAL A 263 12.39 -1.18 -15.09
N GLU A 264 11.69 -0.05 -14.99
CA GLU A 264 10.65 0.34 -15.95
C GLU A 264 11.22 0.50 -17.36
N ARG A 265 12.33 1.24 -17.49
CA ARG A 265 13.02 1.46 -18.78
C ARG A 265 13.37 0.13 -19.44
N ILE A 266 14.04 -0.76 -18.70
CA ILE A 266 14.47 -2.09 -19.18
C ILE A 266 13.26 -2.93 -19.61
N ALA A 267 12.20 -2.94 -18.80
CA ALA A 267 10.98 -3.69 -19.12
C ALA A 267 10.35 -3.18 -20.43
N ARG A 268 10.25 -1.86 -20.61
CA ARG A 268 9.74 -1.24 -21.84
C ARG A 268 10.59 -1.54 -23.07
N GLU A 269 11.92 -1.52 -22.95
CA GLU A 269 12.85 -1.81 -24.05
C GLU A 269 12.68 -3.21 -24.65
N ILE A 270 12.26 -4.19 -23.85
CA ILE A 270 12.00 -5.57 -24.29
C ILE A 270 10.51 -5.84 -24.57
N GLY A 271 9.67 -4.80 -24.57
CA GLY A 271 8.23 -4.93 -24.77
C GLY A 271 7.51 -5.70 -23.64
N PHE A 272 8.05 -5.67 -22.43
CA PHE A 272 7.47 -6.31 -21.25
C PHE A 272 6.77 -5.29 -20.37
N ASP A 273 5.45 -5.37 -20.28
CA ASP A 273 4.65 -4.60 -19.32
C ASP A 273 4.73 -5.26 -17.94
N PHE A 274 5.71 -4.85 -17.14
CA PHE A 274 6.03 -5.51 -15.88
C PHE A 274 5.19 -4.94 -14.72
N SER A 275 4.27 -5.77 -14.20
CA SER A 275 3.41 -5.47 -13.04
C SER A 275 4.15 -5.14 -11.75
N GLY A 276 5.44 -5.44 -11.67
CA GLY A 276 6.27 -5.14 -10.51
C GLY A 276 6.65 -3.68 -10.35
N VAL A 277 6.51 -2.85 -11.39
CA VAL A 277 6.73 -1.41 -11.30
C VAL A 277 5.42 -0.71 -10.95
N ASP A 278 5.40 0.00 -9.81
CA ASP A 278 4.34 0.93 -9.47
C ASP A 278 4.77 2.34 -9.90
N ALA A 279 4.49 2.69 -11.16
CA ALA A 279 4.85 3.99 -11.71
C ALA A 279 3.93 5.11 -11.15
N PRO A 280 4.43 6.36 -11.03
CA PRO A 280 3.64 7.50 -10.60
C PRO A 280 2.40 7.72 -11.48
N LYS A 281 1.22 7.94 -10.86
CA LYS A 281 -0.01 8.30 -11.60
C LYS A 281 -0.18 9.81 -11.75
N ASN A 282 0.62 10.60 -11.05
CA ASN A 282 0.65 12.06 -11.09
C ASN A 282 1.99 12.58 -10.53
N GLU A 283 2.19 13.90 -10.60
CA GLU A 283 3.42 14.57 -10.16
C GLU A 283 3.75 14.42 -8.67
N LYS A 284 2.78 14.02 -7.85
CA LYS A 284 2.97 13.82 -6.39
C LYS A 284 3.21 12.37 -6.00
N ASP A 285 3.06 11.42 -6.93
CA ASP A 285 3.34 10.02 -6.69
C ASP A 285 4.84 9.71 -6.80
N MET A 286 5.28 8.75 -6.02
CA MET A 286 6.64 8.21 -6.08
C MET A 286 6.63 6.86 -6.80
N TYR A 287 7.75 6.52 -7.42
CA TYR A 287 7.96 5.18 -7.95
C TYR A 287 8.03 4.15 -6.81
N GLY A 288 7.47 2.97 -7.05
CA GLY A 288 7.60 1.81 -6.17
C GLY A 288 7.97 0.54 -6.93
N LEU A 289 8.54 -0.43 -6.22
CA LEU A 289 8.80 -1.79 -6.73
C LEU A 289 8.10 -2.83 -5.85
N ARG A 290 7.44 -3.78 -6.51
CA ARG A 290 6.83 -4.96 -5.90
C ARG A 290 7.79 -6.14 -6.05
N TYR A 291 8.69 -6.31 -5.09
CA TYR A 291 9.75 -7.33 -5.18
C TYR A 291 9.24 -8.76 -5.39
N ALA A 292 8.04 -9.10 -4.89
CA ALA A 292 7.43 -10.41 -5.11
C ALA A 292 7.15 -10.70 -6.60
N GLU A 293 6.89 -9.67 -7.42
CA GLU A 293 6.59 -9.83 -8.85
C GLU A 293 7.80 -10.29 -9.67
N PHE A 294 9.03 -10.09 -9.16
CA PHE A 294 10.25 -10.57 -9.81
C PHE A 294 10.41 -12.09 -9.76
N VAL A 295 9.70 -12.78 -8.86
CA VAL A 295 9.78 -14.24 -8.73
C VAL A 295 9.36 -14.94 -10.03
N VAL A 296 8.34 -14.44 -10.73
CA VAL A 296 7.83 -15.07 -11.95
C VAL A 296 8.86 -15.00 -13.11
N PRO A 297 9.45 -13.83 -13.43
CA PRO A 297 10.60 -13.76 -14.34
C PRO A 297 11.80 -14.59 -13.89
N LEU A 298 12.13 -14.63 -12.60
CA LEU A 298 13.23 -15.45 -12.08
C LEU A 298 13.00 -16.95 -12.32
N VAL A 299 11.79 -17.46 -12.05
CA VAL A 299 11.42 -18.86 -12.37
C VAL A 299 11.62 -19.13 -13.85
N LYS A 300 11.18 -18.23 -14.73
CA LYS A 300 11.36 -18.40 -16.18
C LYS A 300 12.82 -18.32 -16.61
N ALA A 301 13.64 -17.50 -15.96
CA ALA A 301 15.07 -17.43 -16.18
C ALA A 301 15.77 -18.75 -15.79
N VAL A 302 15.45 -19.30 -14.62
CA VAL A 302 15.98 -20.59 -14.15
C VAL A 302 15.58 -21.73 -15.09
N GLN A 303 14.33 -21.76 -15.55
CA GLN A 303 13.89 -22.74 -16.55
C GLN A 303 14.71 -22.65 -17.85
N LYS A 304 14.92 -21.43 -18.38
CA LYS A 304 15.73 -21.21 -19.58
C LYS A 304 17.19 -21.63 -19.38
N LEU A 305 17.78 -21.30 -18.23
CA LEU A 305 19.14 -21.70 -17.89
C LEU A 305 19.28 -23.23 -17.81
N ASN A 306 18.33 -23.91 -17.18
CA ASN A 306 18.35 -25.37 -17.10
C ASN A 306 18.26 -26.03 -18.48
N THR A 307 17.38 -25.52 -19.37
CA THR A 307 17.31 -26.01 -20.76
C THR A 307 18.62 -25.79 -21.53
N ALA A 308 19.24 -24.61 -21.38
CA ALA A 308 20.51 -24.33 -22.04
C ALA A 308 21.65 -25.22 -21.52
N LEU A 309 21.68 -25.50 -20.22
CA LEU A 309 22.66 -26.39 -19.59
C LEU A 309 22.52 -27.83 -20.09
N LEU A 310 21.29 -28.36 -20.13
CA LEU A 310 21.03 -29.72 -20.65
C LEU A 310 21.49 -29.85 -22.09
N TRP A 311 21.14 -28.88 -22.93
CA TRP A 311 21.58 -28.85 -24.32
C TRP A 311 23.11 -28.80 -24.47
N GLN A 312 23.79 -28.00 -23.65
CA GLN A 312 25.25 -27.94 -23.64
C GLN A 312 25.88 -29.28 -23.23
N ASN A 313 25.29 -29.96 -22.25
CA ASN A 313 25.78 -31.27 -21.78
C ASN A 313 25.60 -32.36 -22.83
N GLU A 314 24.46 -32.39 -23.54
CA GLU A 314 24.25 -33.31 -24.67
C GLU A 314 25.30 -33.08 -25.76
N LYS A 315 25.50 -31.82 -26.16
CA LYS A 315 26.51 -31.48 -27.17
C LYS A 315 27.92 -31.88 -26.76
N LEU A 316 28.32 -31.65 -25.51
CA LEU A 316 29.61 -32.09 -24.99
C LEU A 316 29.73 -33.62 -24.97
N SER A 317 28.65 -34.33 -24.63
CA SER A 317 28.62 -35.79 -24.69
C SER A 317 28.85 -36.31 -26.11
N ASP A 318 28.18 -35.72 -27.10
CA ASP A 318 28.37 -36.08 -28.51
C ASP A 318 29.80 -35.80 -28.98
N GLU A 319 30.38 -34.65 -28.62
CA GLU A 319 31.77 -34.31 -28.94
C GLU A 319 32.77 -35.29 -28.30
N ILE A 320 32.55 -35.70 -27.05
CA ILE A 320 33.36 -36.70 -26.36
C ILE A 320 33.28 -38.05 -27.07
N GLU A 321 32.08 -38.47 -27.50
CA GLU A 321 31.90 -39.72 -28.24
C GLU A 321 32.62 -39.68 -29.60
N GLN A 322 32.51 -38.57 -30.33
CA GLN A 322 33.23 -38.39 -31.60
C GLN A 322 34.75 -38.44 -31.43
N LEU A 323 35.29 -37.78 -30.40
CA LEU A 323 36.72 -37.84 -30.08
C LEU A 323 37.17 -39.25 -29.67
N ALA A 324 36.33 -39.99 -28.94
CA ALA A 324 36.62 -41.38 -28.58
C ALA A 324 36.74 -42.27 -29.83
N ILE A 325 35.80 -42.13 -30.78
CA ILE A 325 35.83 -42.85 -32.06
C ILE A 325 37.08 -42.49 -32.88
N GLN A 326 37.42 -41.20 -32.96
CA GLN A 326 38.63 -40.74 -33.67
C GLN A 326 39.91 -41.30 -33.04
N ASN A 327 39.99 -41.31 -31.72
CA ASN A 327 41.13 -41.89 -31.00
C ASN A 327 41.24 -43.39 -31.25
N GLU A 328 40.12 -44.13 -31.25
CA GLU A 328 40.11 -45.55 -31.56
C GLU A 328 40.59 -45.83 -33.00
N ALA A 329 40.12 -45.05 -33.97
CA ALA A 329 40.57 -45.17 -35.36
C ALA A 329 42.06 -44.83 -35.53
N MET A 330 42.56 -43.84 -34.79
CA MET A 330 43.98 -43.48 -34.81
C MET A 330 44.85 -44.56 -34.17
N MET A 331 44.40 -45.15 -33.06
CA MET A 331 45.06 -46.29 -32.41
C MET A 331 45.10 -47.50 -33.35
N GLN A 332 44.01 -47.81 -34.06
CA GLN A 332 43.99 -48.89 -35.05
C GLN A 332 45.00 -48.64 -36.19
N ARG A 333 45.09 -47.40 -36.70
CA ARG A 333 46.09 -47.04 -37.71
C ARG A 333 47.53 -47.15 -37.20
N LEU A 334 47.78 -46.68 -35.98
CA LEU A 334 49.08 -46.83 -35.31
C LEU A 334 49.48 -48.29 -35.18
N SER A 335 48.56 -49.15 -34.70
CA SER A 335 48.82 -50.59 -34.62
C SER A 335 49.09 -51.23 -35.98
N SER A 336 48.39 -50.84 -37.05
CA SER A 336 48.71 -51.33 -38.40
C SER A 336 50.10 -50.89 -38.88
N LEU A 337 50.50 -49.65 -38.58
CA LEU A 337 51.83 -49.13 -38.92
C LEU A 337 52.94 -49.84 -38.11
N GLU A 338 52.72 -50.10 -36.82
CA GLU A 338 53.64 -50.86 -35.96
C GLU A 338 53.83 -52.30 -36.45
N PHE A 339 52.75 -52.92 -36.95
CA PHE A 339 52.80 -54.23 -37.59
C PHE A 339 53.59 -54.19 -38.90
N ASP A 340 53.32 -53.23 -39.78
CA ASP A 340 54.00 -53.09 -41.07
C ASP A 340 55.50 -52.76 -40.93
N LEU A 341 55.89 -52.07 -39.86
CA LEU A 341 57.29 -51.73 -39.55
C LEU A 341 58.04 -52.85 -38.81
N GLY A 342 57.38 -53.96 -38.47
CA GLY A 342 58.00 -55.12 -37.80
C GLY A 342 58.40 -54.88 -36.34
N VAL A 343 57.89 -53.81 -35.70
CA VAL A 343 58.20 -53.43 -34.30
C VAL A 343 57.09 -53.85 -33.32
N GLY A 344 56.05 -54.52 -33.82
CA GLY A 344 54.82 -54.84 -33.08
C GLY A 344 55.05 -55.63 -31.79
N GLU A 345 55.96 -56.62 -31.78
CA GLU A 345 56.18 -57.46 -30.58
C GLU A 345 56.85 -56.71 -29.41
N GLU A 346 57.75 -55.76 -29.66
CA GLU A 346 58.44 -55.01 -28.60
C GLU A 346 57.53 -53.99 -27.90
N LEU A 347 56.51 -53.45 -28.58
CA LEU A 347 55.62 -52.43 -28.02
C LEU A 347 54.40 -53.00 -27.27
N THR A 348 53.95 -54.22 -27.61
CA THR A 348 52.81 -54.87 -26.91
C THR A 348 53.08 -55.10 -25.42
N GLN A 349 54.32 -55.38 -25.02
CA GLN A 349 54.69 -55.53 -23.60
C GLN A 349 54.64 -54.20 -22.84
N ILE A 350 55.01 -53.07 -23.49
CA ILE A 350 55.02 -51.74 -22.86
C ILE A 350 53.59 -51.16 -22.77
N GLY A 351 52.70 -51.47 -23.73
CA GLY A 351 51.31 -50.99 -23.77
C GLY A 351 50.39 -51.62 -22.72
N MET A 352 50.56 -52.91 -22.39
CA MET A 352 49.70 -53.59 -21.40
C MET A 352 49.90 -53.08 -19.96
N GLU A 353 51.08 -52.55 -19.61
CA GLU A 353 51.31 -51.94 -18.29
C GLU A 353 50.61 -50.59 -18.10
N LYS A 354 50.40 -49.81 -19.17
CA LYS A 354 49.77 -48.49 -19.07
C LYS A 354 48.23 -48.54 -19.09
N SER A 355 47.62 -49.43 -19.87
CA SER A 355 46.15 -49.50 -19.99
C SER A 355 45.41 -49.96 -18.72
N LYS A 356 46.08 -50.67 -17.80
CA LYS A 356 45.49 -51.00 -16.48
C LYS A 356 45.27 -49.79 -15.57
N ARG A 357 45.86 -48.62 -15.86
CA ARG A 357 45.67 -47.39 -15.07
C ARG A 357 44.52 -46.50 -15.53
N ILE A 358 43.91 -46.75 -16.70
CA ILE A 358 42.90 -45.88 -17.32
C ILE A 358 41.62 -46.68 -17.60
N LEU A 359 41.02 -47.28 -16.57
CA LEU A 359 39.62 -47.69 -16.63
C LEU A 359 38.80 -46.65 -15.87
N VAL A 360 38.26 -45.68 -16.60
CA VAL A 360 37.23 -44.77 -16.09
C VAL A 360 35.90 -45.56 -16.06
N PRO A 361 35.19 -45.64 -14.93
CA PRO A 361 33.91 -46.35 -14.88
C PRO A 361 32.86 -45.68 -15.77
N LYS A 362 32.18 -46.46 -16.61
CA LYS A 362 30.95 -46.04 -17.30
C LYS A 362 29.88 -45.69 -16.27
N LEU A 363 29.60 -44.41 -16.08
CA LEU A 363 28.41 -43.94 -15.38
C LEU A 363 27.20 -44.07 -16.32
N LYS A 364 26.52 -45.22 -16.26
CA LYS A 364 25.11 -45.31 -16.69
C LYS A 364 24.27 -44.61 -15.63
N GLN A 365 23.87 -43.36 -15.87
CA GLN A 365 22.76 -42.77 -15.13
C GLN A 365 21.45 -43.14 -15.83
N SER A 366 20.74 -44.13 -15.29
CA SER A 366 19.32 -44.35 -15.56
C SER A 366 18.53 -43.15 -15.01
N HIS A 367 17.88 -42.40 -15.89
CA HIS A 367 16.88 -41.40 -15.49
C HIS A 367 15.53 -42.08 -15.29
N ASN A 368 14.98 -41.94 -14.09
CA ASN A 368 13.57 -42.10 -13.75
C ASN A 368 13.07 -40.73 -13.28
#